data_AF-A0A7S1YH33-F1
#
_entry.id   AF-A0A7S1YH33-F1
#
_cell.length_a   1.000
_cell.length_b   1.000
_cell.length_c   1.000
_cell.angle_alpha   90.00
_cell.angle_beta   90.00
_cell.angle_gamma   90.00
#
_symmetry.space_group_name_H-M   'P 1'
#
loop_
_entity.id
_entity.type
_entity.pdbx_description
1 polymer ?
#
loop_
_entity_poly.entity_id
_entity_poly.type
_entity_poly.pdbx_seq_one_letter_code
_entity_poly.pdbx_strand_id
1 'polypeptide(L)'
;GMASVMQPTGSPVQISMSPSLAPSSSPTLSSEANELLSFLSDRSFDGGEALSNSSSPQHDAFLWLLEDQRYASNNSIPYPLSTKLQRYALSTLFYATNGRDWDRNEGWLSHNTSECRWFFDGSANEVCDFKDLTSINLNANGLQGTIPAELALLSDSLVFLRLSQNKLGGQLPTELCRLTQLRLLASVSNQHSGPIP
;
A
#
# COMPACT_ATOMS: atom_id res chain seq x y z
N GLY A 1 67.83 39.53 39.10
CA GLY A 1 66.67 40.36 38.76
C GLY A 1 66.35 40.16 37.29
N MET A 2 65.09 39.84 37.01
CA MET A 2 64.30 40.16 35.81
C MET A 2 64.95 39.91 34.44
N ALA A 3 64.61 38.79 33.79
CA ALA A 3 63.52 38.66 32.79
C ALA A 3 64.00 39.12 31.39
N SER A 4 64.35 38.19 30.49
CA SER A 4 63.47 37.59 29.44
C SER A 4 63.04 38.65 28.40
N VAL A 5 63.14 38.46 27.08
CA VAL A 5 62.74 37.32 26.26
C VAL A 5 63.45 37.40 24.88
N MET A 6 64.05 36.30 24.42
CA MET A 6 64.23 36.00 22.99
C MET A 6 63.02 35.17 22.54
N GLN A 7 62.29 35.62 21.52
CA GLN A 7 61.24 34.83 20.85
C GLN A 7 61.86 34.01 19.71
N PRO A 8 61.53 32.72 19.56
CA PRO A 8 61.90 31.95 18.38
C PRO A 8 60.83 32.03 17.29
N THR A 9 61.35 31.85 16.07
CA THR A 9 60.71 31.74 14.77
C THR A 9 59.84 30.48 14.64
N GLY A 10 58.72 30.59 13.92
CA GLY A 10 57.91 29.43 13.53
C GLY A 10 56.63 29.82 12.80
N SER A 11 56.63 29.71 11.46
CA SER A 11 55.45 29.85 10.63
C SER A 11 54.43 28.73 10.91
N PRO A 12 53.11 28.97 10.77
CA PRO A 12 52.11 27.98 11.10
C PRO A 12 52.03 26.87 10.04
N VAL A 13 52.00 25.63 10.51
CA VAL A 13 51.72 24.41 9.74
C VAL A 13 50.26 24.46 9.25
N GLN A 14 50.05 24.48 7.93
CA GLN A 14 48.73 24.28 7.33
C GLN A 14 48.33 22.80 7.47
N ILE A 15 47.37 22.52 8.34
CA ILE A 15 46.73 21.20 8.44
C ILE A 15 45.73 21.08 7.28
N SER A 16 46.10 20.29 6.28
CA SER A 16 45.19 19.85 5.21
C SER A 16 44.11 18.95 5.80
N MET A 17 42.94 19.51 6.09
CA MET A 17 41.74 18.72 6.38
C MET A 17 41.18 18.17 5.07
N SER A 18 41.34 16.86 4.87
CA SER A 18 40.62 16.10 3.84
C SER A 18 39.11 16.28 4.02
N PRO A 19 38.31 16.49 2.97
CA PRO A 19 36.87 16.52 3.11
C PRO A 19 36.35 15.14 3.51
N SER A 20 35.80 15.11 4.72
CA SER A 20 34.67 14.33 5.23
C SER A 20 34.09 13.27 4.28
N LEU A 21 34.04 12.04 4.80
CA LEU A 21 33.19 10.96 4.31
C LEU A 21 31.80 11.48 3.90
N ALA A 22 31.35 11.05 2.72
CA ALA A 22 30.04 11.35 2.18
C ALA A 22 28.93 11.08 3.21
N PRO A 23 27.89 11.92 3.31
CA PRO A 23 26.73 11.56 4.10
C PRO A 23 26.06 10.35 3.46
N SER A 24 25.91 9.28 4.25
CA SER A 24 24.94 8.21 4.02
C SER A 24 23.58 8.84 3.73
N SER A 25 23.16 8.83 2.47
CA SER A 25 21.87 9.39 2.06
C SER A 25 20.76 8.45 2.48
N SER A 26 20.13 8.73 3.62
CA SER A 26 18.76 8.29 3.86
C SER A 26 17.89 8.77 2.70
N PRO A 27 17.03 7.92 2.12
CA PRO A 27 16.21 8.31 0.99
C PRO A 27 15.33 9.52 1.35
N THR A 28 15.26 10.49 0.43
CA THR A 28 14.38 11.66 0.53
C THR A 28 12.92 11.26 0.31
N LEU A 29 11.96 12.05 0.82
CA LEU A 29 10.52 11.80 0.64
C LEU A 29 10.12 11.61 -0.84
N SER A 30 10.78 12.31 -1.75
CA SER A 30 10.54 12.18 -3.19
C SER A 30 11.10 10.89 -3.79
N SER A 31 12.23 10.37 -3.30
CA SER A 31 12.80 9.12 -3.81
C SER A 31 11.97 7.90 -3.39
N GLU A 32 11.48 7.86 -2.15
CA GLU A 32 10.59 6.76 -1.68
C GLU A 32 9.27 6.74 -2.46
N ALA A 33 8.67 7.91 -2.65
CA ALA A 33 7.46 8.06 -3.45
C ALA A 33 7.66 7.58 -4.89
N ASN A 34 8.77 7.94 -5.53
CA ASN A 34 9.09 7.53 -6.90
C ASN A 34 9.34 6.02 -7.01
N GLU A 35 10.02 5.41 -6.04
CA GLU A 35 10.25 3.97 -6.01
C GLU A 35 8.93 3.20 -5.88
N LEU A 36 8.06 3.62 -4.94
CA LEU A 36 6.75 2.99 -4.76
C LEU A 36 5.85 3.21 -5.99
N LEU A 37 5.86 4.40 -6.57
CA LEU A 37 5.10 4.71 -7.77
C LEU A 37 5.54 3.82 -8.92
N SER A 38 6.85 3.75 -9.21
CA SER A 38 7.42 2.86 -10.23
C SER A 38 7.02 1.41 -10.00
N PHE A 39 7.17 0.94 -8.76
CA PHE A 39 6.83 -0.41 -8.34
C PHE A 39 5.35 -0.79 -8.61
N LEU A 40 4.42 0.12 -8.32
CA LEU A 40 2.98 -0.10 -8.53
C LEU A 40 2.61 0.09 -10.01
N SER A 41 3.16 1.08 -10.70
CA SER A 41 2.92 1.31 -12.13
C SER A 41 3.29 0.10 -12.97
N ASP A 42 4.43 -0.55 -12.69
CA ASP A 42 4.87 -1.78 -13.36
C ASP A 42 3.89 -2.97 -13.23
N ARG A 43 3.00 -2.92 -12.23
CA ARG A 43 2.02 -3.99 -11.92
C ARG A 43 0.58 -3.58 -12.16
N SER A 44 0.33 -2.31 -12.41
CA SER A 44 -0.98 -1.77 -12.75
C SER A 44 -1.44 -2.27 -14.12
N PHE A 45 -2.75 -2.21 -14.35
CA PHE A 45 -3.34 -2.65 -15.62
C PHE A 45 -3.47 -1.52 -16.64
N ASP A 46 -3.15 -0.28 -16.24
CA ASP A 46 -3.23 0.95 -17.03
C ASP A 46 -1.86 1.66 -17.18
N GLY A 47 -0.76 1.00 -16.77
CA GLY A 47 0.58 1.58 -16.83
C GLY A 47 0.82 2.74 -15.84
N GLY A 48 0.00 2.87 -14.81
CA GLY A 48 0.13 3.88 -13.75
C GLY A 48 -0.60 5.19 -14.03
N GLU A 49 -1.50 5.20 -15.01
CA GLU A 49 -2.34 6.37 -15.32
C GLU A 49 -3.21 6.75 -14.11
N ALA A 50 -3.92 5.79 -13.52
CA ALA A 50 -4.75 6.03 -12.34
C ALA A 50 -3.90 6.46 -11.13
N LEU A 51 -2.72 5.87 -10.92
CA LEU A 51 -1.79 6.28 -9.85
C LEU A 51 -1.38 7.76 -9.96
N SER A 52 -1.30 8.29 -11.17
CA SER A 52 -0.93 9.69 -11.44
C SER A 52 -2.12 10.65 -11.38
N ASN A 53 -3.35 10.13 -11.39
CA ASN A 53 -4.57 10.92 -11.33
C ASN A 53 -5.00 11.17 -9.88
N SER A 54 -4.86 12.40 -9.40
CA SER A 54 -5.17 12.78 -8.01
C SER A 54 -6.63 12.62 -7.58
N SER A 55 -7.55 12.34 -8.50
CA SER A 55 -8.95 12.07 -8.21
C SER A 55 -9.30 10.58 -8.24
N SER A 56 -8.31 9.70 -8.48
CA SER A 56 -8.54 8.26 -8.55
C SER A 56 -8.42 7.58 -7.18
N PRO A 57 -9.19 6.50 -6.95
CA PRO A 57 -8.98 5.63 -5.79
C PRO A 57 -7.57 5.05 -5.67
N GLN A 58 -6.92 4.78 -6.81
CA GLN A 58 -5.56 4.26 -6.88
C GLN A 58 -4.54 5.26 -6.34
N HIS A 59 -4.71 6.54 -6.65
CA HIS A 59 -3.85 7.60 -6.13
C HIS A 59 -4.01 7.75 -4.61
N ASP A 60 -5.24 7.73 -4.10
CA ASP A 60 -5.50 7.78 -2.66
C ASP A 60 -4.92 6.54 -1.95
N ALA A 61 -5.06 5.36 -2.54
CA ALA A 61 -4.47 4.11 -2.06
C ALA A 61 -2.94 4.16 -2.04
N PHE A 62 -2.32 4.74 -3.08
CA PHE A 62 -0.88 4.95 -3.17
C PHE A 62 -0.37 5.89 -2.08
N LEU A 63 -1.01 7.05 -1.90
CA LEU A 63 -0.62 8.02 -0.87
C LEU A 63 -0.73 7.41 0.53
N TRP A 64 -1.80 6.67 0.81
CA TRP A 64 -1.95 5.97 2.08
C TRP A 64 -0.85 4.92 2.28
N LEU A 65 -0.53 4.11 1.26
CA LEU A 65 0.51 3.08 1.36
C LEU A 65 1.92 3.69 1.55
N LEU A 66 2.19 4.84 0.93
CA LEU A 66 3.43 5.58 1.12
C LEU A 66 3.59 6.06 2.56
N GLU A 67 2.50 6.51 3.19
CA GLU A 67 2.50 6.86 4.62
C GLU A 67 2.64 5.63 5.52
N ASP A 68 1.93 4.55 5.20
CA ASP A 68 1.97 3.28 5.91
C ASP A 68 3.39 2.68 5.97
N GLN A 69 4.10 2.71 4.84
CA GLN A 69 5.48 2.26 4.78
C GLN A 69 6.42 3.09 5.63
N ARG A 70 6.21 4.40 5.74
CA ARG A 70 7.00 5.28 6.61
C ARG A 70 6.73 5.01 8.08
N TYR A 71 5.49 4.68 8.43
CA TYR A 71 5.17 4.20 9.77
C TYR A 71 5.91 2.90 10.10
N ALA A 72 5.96 1.96 9.16
CA ALA A 72 6.68 0.69 9.32
C ALA A 72 8.22 0.85 9.33
N SER A 73 8.79 1.77 8.55
CA SER A 73 10.24 1.98 8.47
C SER A 73 10.83 2.55 9.75
N ASN A 74 10.06 3.38 10.47
CA ASN A 74 10.40 3.78 11.85
C ASN A 74 10.48 2.59 12.83
N ASN A 75 9.92 1.43 12.46
CA ASN A 75 9.99 0.16 13.19
C ASN A 75 10.95 -0.86 12.53
N SER A 76 11.81 -0.42 11.61
CA SER A 76 13.03 -1.08 11.11
C SER A 76 12.92 -2.24 10.08
N ILE A 77 11.74 -2.60 9.55
CA ILE A 77 11.65 -3.58 8.43
C ILE A 77 10.60 -3.13 7.39
N PRO A 78 10.99 -2.86 6.12
CA PRO A 78 10.05 -2.61 5.04
C PRO A 78 9.11 -3.80 4.81
N TYR A 79 7.85 -3.53 4.43
CA TYR A 79 6.91 -4.60 4.14
C TYR A 79 7.38 -5.52 3.00
N PRO A 80 7.18 -6.85 3.13
CA PRO A 80 7.34 -7.78 2.02
C PRO A 80 6.53 -7.38 0.80
N LEU A 81 6.94 -7.89 -0.37
CA LEU A 81 6.25 -7.64 -1.63
C LEU A 81 4.76 -7.97 -1.55
N SER A 82 4.41 -9.15 -1.04
CA SER A 82 3.01 -9.58 -0.91
C SER A 82 2.21 -8.62 -0.05
N THR A 83 2.70 -8.24 1.13
CA THR A 83 2.05 -7.27 2.01
C THR A 83 1.80 -5.92 1.31
N LYS A 84 2.74 -5.40 0.54
CA LYS A 84 2.54 -4.14 -0.22
C LYS A 84 1.41 -4.27 -1.23
N LEU A 85 1.36 -5.36 -1.98
CA LEU A 85 0.32 -5.61 -2.98
C LEU A 85 -1.05 -5.83 -2.32
N GLN A 86 -1.09 -6.58 -1.22
CA GLN A 86 -2.32 -6.82 -0.45
C GLN A 86 -2.92 -5.53 0.09
N ARG A 87 -2.08 -4.72 0.74
CA ARG A 87 -2.48 -3.44 1.28
C ARG A 87 -2.93 -2.48 0.20
N TYR A 88 -2.22 -2.42 -0.93
CA TYR A 88 -2.60 -1.58 -2.07
C TYR A 88 -3.95 -2.02 -2.68
N ALA A 89 -4.15 -3.32 -2.92
CA ALA A 89 -5.40 -3.84 -3.48
C ALA A 89 -6.59 -3.55 -2.56
N LEU A 90 -6.43 -3.77 -1.24
CA LEU A 90 -7.47 -3.51 -0.26
C LEU A 90 -7.73 -2.01 -0.06
N SER A 91 -6.70 -1.17 0.03
CA SER A 91 -6.91 0.28 0.16
C SER A 91 -7.55 0.85 -1.10
N THR A 92 -7.21 0.35 -2.29
CA THR A 92 -7.89 0.73 -3.53
C THR A 92 -9.36 0.32 -3.49
N LEU A 93 -9.70 -0.89 -3.05
CA LEU A 93 -11.10 -1.30 -2.83
C LEU A 93 -11.82 -0.38 -1.85
N PHE A 94 -11.16 -0.03 -0.75
CA PHE A 94 -11.69 0.89 0.25
C PHE A 94 -12.04 2.25 -0.38
N TYR A 95 -11.10 2.90 -1.06
CA TYR A 95 -11.34 4.20 -1.67
C TYR A 95 -12.34 4.12 -2.85
N ALA A 96 -12.26 3.09 -3.68
CA ALA A 96 -13.10 2.92 -4.87
C ALA A 96 -14.57 2.66 -4.53
N THR A 97 -14.85 2.17 -3.32
CA THR A 97 -16.20 1.79 -2.91
C THR A 97 -16.71 2.55 -1.70
N ASN A 98 -16.15 3.74 -1.45
CA ASN A 98 -16.53 4.68 -0.41
C ASN A 98 -16.41 4.14 1.02
N GLY A 99 -15.23 3.57 1.32
CA GLY A 99 -14.87 2.84 2.54
C GLY A 99 -15.20 3.49 3.87
N ARG A 100 -15.20 4.83 3.93
CA ARG A 100 -15.51 5.57 5.15
C ARG A 100 -16.98 5.45 5.56
N ASP A 101 -17.86 5.15 4.60
CA ASP A 101 -19.31 5.05 4.79
C ASP A 101 -19.81 3.59 4.83
N TRP A 102 -18.90 2.61 4.83
CA TRP A 102 -19.29 1.20 5.00
C TRP A 102 -19.86 0.94 6.39
N ASP A 103 -20.77 -0.04 6.50
CA ASP A 103 -21.37 -0.42 7.77
C ASP A 103 -20.33 -0.94 8.77
N ARG A 104 -19.31 -1.66 8.26
CA ARG A 104 -18.15 -2.14 9.00
C ARG A 104 -16.88 -1.81 8.23
N ASN A 105 -16.13 -0.87 8.77
CA ASN A 105 -14.79 -0.49 8.30
C ASN A 105 -13.75 -0.40 9.43
N GLU A 106 -14.11 -0.85 10.64
CA GLU A 106 -13.21 -0.82 11.78
C GLU A 106 -11.92 -1.60 11.47
N GLY A 107 -10.77 -0.95 11.65
CA GLY A 107 -9.45 -1.54 11.39
C GLY A 107 -8.96 -1.44 9.95
N TRP A 108 -9.79 -1.04 8.98
CA TRP A 108 -9.32 -0.75 7.62
C TRP A 108 -8.35 0.42 7.62
N LEU A 109 -7.35 0.37 6.74
CA LEU A 109 -6.31 1.38 6.62
C LEU A 109 -5.48 1.59 7.91
N SER A 110 -5.42 0.57 8.78
CA SER A 110 -4.62 0.61 10.01
C SER A 110 -3.14 0.35 9.75
N HIS A 111 -2.29 1.23 10.29
CA HIS A 111 -0.84 1.18 10.10
C HIS A 111 -0.11 0.10 10.92
N ASN A 112 -0.67 -0.26 12.08
CA ASN A 112 -0.01 -1.17 13.03
C ASN A 112 -0.63 -2.58 13.05
N THR A 113 -1.62 -2.80 12.20
CA THR A 113 -2.41 -4.04 12.18
C THR A 113 -2.27 -4.69 10.81
N SER A 114 -1.95 -5.99 10.79
CA SER A 114 -1.94 -6.77 9.56
C SER A 114 -3.27 -6.67 8.83
N GLU A 115 -3.21 -6.55 7.51
CA GLU A 115 -4.35 -6.53 6.59
C GLU A 115 -5.24 -7.77 6.73
N CYS A 116 -4.69 -8.89 7.21
CA CYS A 116 -5.43 -10.08 7.58
C CYS A 116 -6.46 -9.85 8.70
N ARG A 117 -6.38 -8.72 9.41
CA ARG A 117 -7.28 -8.33 10.49
C ARG A 117 -8.13 -7.11 10.16
N TRP A 118 -8.05 -6.55 8.95
CA TRP A 118 -8.90 -5.42 8.56
C TRP A 118 -10.39 -5.82 8.47
N PHE A 119 -10.67 -7.11 8.34
CA PHE A 119 -12.03 -7.66 8.25
C PHE A 119 -12.60 -8.08 9.61
N PHE A 120 -11.95 -7.69 10.72
CA PHE A 120 -12.24 -8.25 12.04
C PHE A 120 -13.61 -7.76 12.55
N ASP A 121 -14.59 -8.67 12.50
CA ASP A 121 -15.89 -8.57 13.15
C ASP A 121 -15.94 -9.33 14.48
N GLY A 122 -14.79 -9.74 15.02
CA GLY A 122 -14.69 -10.64 16.16
C GLY A 122 -14.65 -12.14 15.81
N SER A 123 -14.82 -12.53 14.54
CA SER A 123 -14.77 -13.94 14.12
C SER A 123 -13.36 -14.44 13.82
N ALA A 124 -13.08 -15.70 14.19
CA ALA A 124 -11.81 -16.39 13.96
C ALA A 124 -11.66 -16.95 12.53
N ASN A 125 -12.34 -16.36 11.54
CA ASN A 125 -12.28 -16.86 10.18
C ASN A 125 -10.87 -16.68 9.59
N GLU A 126 -10.42 -17.70 8.86
CA GLU A 126 -9.18 -17.71 8.10
C GLU A 126 -9.25 -16.70 6.95
N VAL A 127 -8.89 -15.46 7.24
CA VAL A 127 -8.75 -14.38 6.24
C VAL A 127 -7.44 -14.54 5.47
N CYS A 128 -6.42 -15.09 6.11
CA CYS A 128 -5.11 -15.33 5.53
C CYS A 128 -4.60 -16.73 5.83
N ASP A 129 -3.83 -17.28 4.88
CA ASP A 129 -2.97 -18.45 5.07
C ASP A 129 -1.51 -18.01 4.94
N PHE A 130 -0.65 -18.35 5.92
CA PHE A 130 0.75 -17.90 5.98
C PHE A 130 1.02 -16.40 5.70
N LYS A 131 0.08 -15.51 6.07
CA LYS A 131 0.05 -14.04 5.85
C LYS A 131 -0.47 -13.56 4.49
N ASP A 132 -0.78 -14.48 3.58
CA ASP A 132 -1.38 -14.14 2.31
C ASP A 132 -2.92 -14.20 2.39
N LEU A 133 -3.60 -13.17 1.86
CA LEU A 133 -5.06 -13.05 1.87
C LEU A 133 -5.69 -14.14 1.01
N THR A 134 -6.49 -15.00 1.64
CA THR A 134 -7.22 -16.07 0.97
C THR A 134 -8.71 -15.80 0.88
N SER A 135 -9.25 -14.93 1.75
CA SER A 135 -10.68 -14.64 1.78
C SER A 135 -10.97 -13.17 2.07
N ILE A 136 -11.74 -12.54 1.17
CA ILE A 136 -12.34 -11.21 1.36
C ILE A 136 -13.84 -11.40 1.51
N ASN A 137 -14.40 -11.02 2.65
CA ASN A 137 -15.84 -11.04 2.90
C ASN A 137 -16.34 -9.67 3.33
N LEU A 138 -17.06 -9.01 2.42
CA LEU A 138 -17.69 -7.72 2.59
C LEU A 138 -19.17 -7.79 2.15
N ASN A 139 -19.80 -8.95 2.33
CA ASN A 139 -21.23 -9.09 2.11
C ASN A 139 -22.01 -8.13 3.00
N ALA A 140 -23.07 -7.50 2.46
CA ALA A 140 -23.97 -6.65 3.23
C ALA A 140 -23.23 -5.59 4.08
N ASN A 141 -22.36 -4.82 3.43
CA ASN A 141 -21.50 -3.85 4.12
C ASN A 141 -21.62 -2.42 3.57
N GLY A 142 -22.66 -2.16 2.76
CA GLY A 142 -22.97 -0.83 2.26
C GLY A 142 -22.05 -0.31 1.14
N LEU A 143 -21.17 -1.14 0.56
CA LEU A 143 -20.21 -0.71 -0.47
C LEU A 143 -20.93 -0.04 -1.65
N GLN A 144 -20.44 1.12 -2.09
CA GLN A 144 -20.97 1.86 -3.24
C GLN A 144 -19.83 2.31 -4.15
N GLY A 145 -19.90 1.99 -5.44
CA GLY A 145 -18.84 2.29 -6.41
C GLY A 145 -18.63 1.12 -7.36
N THR A 146 -17.40 0.97 -7.87
CA THR A 146 -17.03 -0.13 -8.78
C THR A 146 -15.99 -1.03 -8.13
N ILE A 147 -15.97 -2.31 -8.52
CA ILE A 147 -14.90 -3.22 -8.11
C ILE A 147 -13.61 -2.80 -8.84
N PRO A 148 -12.51 -2.49 -8.14
CA PRO A 148 -11.26 -2.11 -8.79
C PRO A 148 -10.54 -3.34 -9.37
N ALA A 149 -9.81 -3.14 -10.47
CA ALA A 149 -9.01 -4.18 -11.11
C ALA A 149 -7.85 -4.65 -10.21
N GLU A 150 -7.39 -3.79 -9.29
CA GLU A 150 -6.30 -4.03 -8.34
C GLU A 150 -6.52 -5.24 -7.44
N LEU A 151 -7.77 -5.73 -7.27
CA LEU A 151 -8.01 -7.02 -6.61
C LEU A 151 -7.30 -8.18 -7.31
N ALA A 152 -7.06 -8.09 -8.61
CA ALA A 152 -6.32 -9.10 -9.38
C ALA A 152 -4.83 -9.18 -9.02
N LEU A 153 -4.29 -8.22 -8.25
CA LEU A 153 -2.94 -8.32 -7.67
C LEU A 153 -2.84 -9.42 -6.60
N LEU A 154 -3.97 -9.98 -6.17
CA LEU A 154 -4.07 -11.10 -5.23
C LEU A 154 -4.16 -12.46 -5.97
N SER A 155 -3.65 -12.54 -7.21
CA SER A 155 -3.82 -13.67 -8.13
C SER A 155 -3.40 -15.02 -7.58
N ASP A 156 -2.41 -15.00 -6.68
CA ASP A 156 -1.70 -16.18 -6.23
C ASP A 156 -2.27 -16.75 -4.93
N SER A 157 -3.15 -16.01 -4.24
CA SER A 157 -3.64 -16.36 -2.90
C SER A 157 -5.15 -16.26 -2.73
N LEU A 158 -5.85 -15.36 -3.42
CA LEU A 158 -7.26 -15.10 -3.15
C LEU A 158 -8.14 -16.27 -3.63
N VAL A 159 -8.80 -16.94 -2.68
CA VAL A 159 -9.67 -18.11 -2.92
C VAL A 159 -11.15 -17.72 -2.90
N PHE A 160 -11.53 -16.81 -2.00
CA PHE A 160 -12.92 -16.41 -1.81
C PHE A 160 -13.11 -14.90 -1.85
N LEU A 161 -13.92 -14.41 -2.79
CA LEU A 161 -14.32 -13.02 -2.90
C LEU A 161 -15.84 -12.90 -2.74
N ARG A 162 -16.29 -12.36 -1.59
CA ARG A 162 -17.71 -12.23 -1.23
C ARG A 162 -18.06 -10.75 -1.07
N LEU A 163 -18.84 -10.23 -2.01
CA LEU A 163 -19.26 -8.83 -2.15
C LEU A 163 -20.78 -8.68 -2.34
N SER A 164 -21.54 -9.72 -2.02
CA SER A 164 -22.99 -9.78 -2.26
C SER A 164 -23.76 -8.82 -1.35
N GLN A 165 -24.94 -8.38 -1.79
CA GLN A 165 -25.82 -7.49 -1.02
C GLN A 165 -25.18 -6.12 -0.74
N ASN A 166 -24.55 -5.52 -1.74
CA ASN A 166 -24.01 -4.16 -1.67
C ASN A 166 -24.68 -3.27 -2.73
N LYS A 167 -24.16 -2.06 -2.93
CA LYS A 167 -24.58 -1.10 -3.96
C LYS A 167 -23.49 -0.93 -5.02
N LEU A 168 -22.72 -1.99 -5.30
CA LEU A 168 -21.67 -1.98 -6.31
C LEU A 168 -22.30 -1.94 -7.70
N GLY A 169 -21.76 -1.13 -8.60
CA GLY A 169 -22.21 -1.03 -9.98
C GLY A 169 -21.05 -1.11 -10.98
N GLY A 170 -21.32 -0.69 -12.21
CA GLY A 170 -20.35 -0.79 -13.31
C GLY A 170 -20.20 -2.22 -13.84
N GLN A 171 -19.14 -2.46 -14.61
CA GLN A 171 -18.79 -3.78 -15.12
C GLN A 171 -17.87 -4.49 -14.12
N LEU A 172 -17.92 -5.83 -14.11
CA LEU A 172 -16.90 -6.62 -13.42
C LEU A 172 -15.58 -6.46 -14.20
N PRO A 173 -14.44 -6.13 -13.55
CA PRO A 173 -13.16 -6.01 -14.23
C PRO A 173 -12.74 -7.34 -14.85
N THR A 174 -12.26 -7.31 -16.10
CA THR A 174 -11.73 -8.50 -16.80
C THR A 174 -10.49 -9.06 -16.12
N GLU A 175 -9.79 -8.24 -15.35
CA GLU A 175 -8.60 -8.61 -14.60
C GLU A 175 -8.90 -9.63 -13.50
N LEU A 176 -10.15 -9.73 -13.02
CA LEU A 176 -10.55 -10.76 -12.07
C LEU A 176 -10.31 -12.19 -12.61
N CYS A 177 -10.26 -12.38 -13.93
CA CYS A 177 -9.88 -13.65 -14.55
C CYS A 177 -8.43 -14.07 -14.26
N ARG A 178 -7.57 -13.15 -13.78
CA ARG A 178 -6.19 -13.46 -13.34
C ARG A 178 -6.14 -14.12 -11.96
N LEU A 179 -7.24 -14.14 -11.21
CA LEU A 179 -7.30 -14.76 -9.88
C LEU A 179 -7.34 -16.29 -9.99
N THR A 180 -6.18 -16.90 -10.25
CA THR A 180 -6.07 -18.35 -10.56
C THR A 180 -6.48 -19.27 -9.42
N GLN A 181 -6.42 -18.79 -8.17
CA GLN A 181 -6.85 -19.55 -6.99
C GLN A 181 -8.32 -19.35 -6.63
N LEU A 182 -9.04 -18.45 -7.31
CA LEU A 182 -10.40 -18.07 -6.96
C LEU A 182 -11.35 -19.24 -7.19
N ARG A 183 -12.00 -19.69 -6.12
CA ARG A 183 -13.00 -20.77 -6.15
C ARG A 183 -14.42 -20.22 -6.06
N LEU A 184 -14.58 -19.02 -5.53
CA LEU A 184 -15.89 -18.40 -5.35
C LEU A 184 -15.80 -16.89 -5.50
N LEU A 185 -16.55 -16.38 -6.47
CA LEU A 185 -16.93 -14.98 -6.58
C LEU A 185 -18.43 -14.86 -6.30
N ALA A 186 -18.79 -14.28 -5.15
CA ALA A 186 -20.18 -14.02 -4.80
C ALA A 186 -20.44 -12.52 -4.82
N SER A 187 -21.07 -12.02 -5.87
CA SER A 187 -21.40 -10.59 -6.03
C SER A 187 -22.87 -10.35 -6.36
N VAL A 188 -23.75 -11.28 -5.94
CA VAL A 188 -25.20 -11.21 -6.18
C VAL A 188 -25.85 -10.08 -5.38
N SER A 189 -27.01 -9.59 -5.82
CA SER A 189 -27.70 -8.46 -5.19
C SER A 189 -26.83 -7.20 -5.14
N ASN A 190 -26.32 -6.81 -6.32
CA ASN A 190 -25.63 -5.56 -6.61
C ASN A 190 -26.25 -4.95 -7.89
N GLN A 191 -25.68 -3.85 -8.37
CA GLN A 191 -26.11 -3.09 -9.55
C GLN A 191 -25.14 -3.26 -10.73
N HIS A 192 -24.49 -4.43 -10.83
CA HIS A 192 -23.56 -4.76 -11.91
C HIS A 192 -24.25 -4.70 -13.27
N SER A 193 -23.48 -4.35 -14.29
CA SER A 193 -23.92 -4.21 -15.68
C SER A 193 -22.88 -4.81 -16.63
N GLY A 194 -23.25 -5.01 -17.89
CA GLY A 194 -22.36 -5.58 -18.90
C GLY A 194 -22.18 -7.10 -18.80
N PRO A 195 -21.29 -7.68 -19.62
CA PRO A 195 -21.05 -9.11 -19.63
C PRO A 195 -20.28 -9.56 -18.39
N ILE A 196 -20.43 -10.85 -18.05
CA ILE A 196 -19.52 -11.52 -17.11
C ILE A 196 -18.20 -11.75 -17.86
N PRO A 197 -17.04 -11.34 -17.29
CA PRO A 197 -15.72 -11.58 -17.86
C PRO A 197 -15.36 -13.06 -18.06
#